data_AF-A0A7K3L8P3-F1
#
_entry.id   AF-A0A7K3L8P3-F1
#
_cell.length_a   1.000
_cell.length_b   1.000
_cell.length_c   1.000
_cell.angle_alpha   90.00
_cell.angle_beta   90.00
_cell.angle_gamma   90.00
#
_symmetry.space_group_name_H-M   'P 1'
#
loop_
_entity.id
_entity.type
_entity.pdbx_description
1 polymer ?
#
loop_
_entity_poly.entity_id
_entity_poly.type
_entity_poly.pdbx_seq_one_letter_code
_entity_poly.pdbx_strand_id
1 'polypeptide(L)'
;MSRRPPAGDPPSRSIDDPGPPFELEPGQTNAIGRMLALLGDEWTLLLVRESLLGATRFSDFAHLPISNAVLTARLQAMVRDGLMQRQIYQQQPLRAGYLATAQCRQLWAVLVSIWHWERTWVDDQVDALPAMHHRACDQDFAPALSCRHCRGVAEVTDIEARWGPSGTWQRSVPRATTRRRLRSGAADEAGLFPQTMAIFGSRWSAAIIGAAFMGTRRFGDFQTRLDAPAALIADRLKVFCQIGVLQAAAHPKRSDWSEYHLTPKGLAFYPVIATAIHWAQANYTGAEGPALRQTHLRCGHEFVPLLACDQCSTTLAANSIEVVPRRGEPIELGAAR
;
A
#
# COMPACT_ATOMS: atom_id res chain seq x y z
N MET A 1 -15.54 16.58 -50.70
CA MET A 1 -14.48 16.08 -49.79
C MET A 1 -14.89 16.44 -48.37
N SER A 2 -15.57 15.51 -47.67
CA SER A 2 -16.09 15.74 -46.32
C SER A 2 -15.00 15.38 -45.29
N ARG A 3 -14.50 16.37 -44.54
CA ARG A 3 -13.50 16.16 -43.49
C ARG A 3 -14.18 15.50 -42.29
N ARG A 4 -13.71 14.31 -41.94
CA ARG A 4 -14.10 13.58 -40.73
C ARG A 4 -13.68 14.40 -39.50
N PRO A 5 -14.55 14.63 -38.51
CA PRO A 5 -14.16 15.34 -37.29
C PRO A 5 -13.11 14.53 -36.51
N PRO A 6 -12.20 15.17 -35.77
CA PRO A 6 -11.26 14.46 -34.91
C PRO A 6 -12.04 13.62 -33.88
N ALA A 7 -11.57 12.39 -33.65
CA ALA A 7 -12.11 11.54 -32.60
C ALA A 7 -12.00 12.28 -31.27
N GLY A 8 -13.13 12.52 -30.61
CA GLY A 8 -13.15 13.12 -29.29
C GLY A 8 -12.36 12.27 -28.31
N ASP A 9 -11.69 12.92 -27.36
CA ASP A 9 -11.01 12.23 -26.27
C ASP A 9 -11.97 11.22 -25.62
N PRO A 10 -11.51 9.98 -25.36
CA PRO A 10 -12.33 9.04 -24.61
C PRO A 10 -12.69 9.66 -23.25
N PRO A 11 -13.93 9.49 -22.77
CA PRO A 11 -14.33 10.07 -21.49
C PRO A 11 -13.35 9.62 -20.41
N SER A 12 -12.82 10.58 -19.65
CA SER A 12 -11.99 10.31 -18.48
C SER A 12 -12.80 9.43 -17.54
N ARG A 13 -12.50 8.12 -17.50
CA ARG A 13 -13.14 7.22 -16.54
C ARG A 13 -12.88 7.76 -15.14
N SER A 14 -13.94 7.88 -14.34
CA SER A 14 -13.82 8.32 -12.94
C SER A 14 -12.72 7.51 -12.24
N ILE A 15 -12.01 8.16 -11.33
CA ILE A 15 -11.05 7.49 -10.44
C ILE A 15 -11.74 6.37 -9.64
N ASP A 16 -13.06 6.49 -9.45
CA ASP A 16 -13.90 5.55 -8.70
C ASP A 16 -14.48 4.39 -9.53
N ASP A 17 -14.26 4.35 -10.85
CA ASP A 17 -14.62 3.16 -11.67
C ASP A 17 -13.63 2.03 -11.34
N PRO A 18 -14.07 0.87 -10.83
CA PRO A 18 -13.17 -0.16 -10.32
C PRO A 18 -12.36 -0.89 -11.40
N GLY A 19 -12.78 -0.83 -12.68
CA GLY A 19 -12.21 -1.68 -13.72
C GLY A 19 -12.51 -3.18 -13.50
N PRO A 20 -12.16 -4.06 -14.45
CA PRO A 20 -12.36 -5.51 -14.28
C PRO A 20 -11.39 -6.06 -13.21
N PRO A 21 -11.84 -6.92 -12.28
CA PRO A 21 -10.95 -7.47 -11.28
C PRO A 21 -9.92 -8.42 -11.91
N PHE A 22 -8.79 -8.58 -11.23
CA PHE A 22 -7.78 -9.59 -11.52
C PHE A 22 -8.26 -10.94 -11.02
N GLU A 23 -8.35 -11.91 -11.92
CA GLU A 23 -8.79 -13.26 -11.57
C GLU A 23 -7.69 -14.03 -10.81
N LEU A 24 -8.08 -14.73 -9.75
CA LEU A 24 -7.24 -15.63 -8.97
C LEU A 24 -7.61 -17.08 -9.23
N GLU A 25 -6.58 -17.88 -9.50
CA GLU A 25 -6.70 -19.34 -9.57
C GLU A 25 -6.99 -19.95 -8.19
N PRO A 26 -7.97 -20.87 -8.08
CA PRO A 26 -8.29 -21.54 -6.83
C PRO A 26 -7.08 -22.26 -6.20
N GLY A 27 -6.93 -22.16 -4.88
CA GLY A 27 -5.86 -22.82 -4.13
C GLY A 27 -4.46 -22.23 -4.30
N GLN A 28 -4.27 -21.24 -5.18
CA GLN A 28 -3.00 -20.53 -5.37
C GLN A 28 -2.84 -19.36 -4.39
N THR A 29 -1.82 -18.52 -4.60
CA THR A 29 -1.61 -17.26 -3.86
C THR A 29 -2.90 -16.45 -3.82
N ASN A 30 -3.35 -16.07 -2.63
CA ASN A 30 -4.59 -15.30 -2.45
C ASN A 30 -4.35 -13.79 -2.67
N ALA A 31 -5.42 -12.98 -2.55
CA ALA A 31 -5.37 -11.54 -2.74
C ALA A 31 -4.29 -10.85 -1.87
N ILE A 32 -4.15 -11.26 -0.61
CA ILE A 32 -3.14 -10.72 0.31
C ILE A 32 -1.73 -11.03 -0.19
N GLY A 33 -1.47 -12.26 -0.64
CA GLY A 33 -0.15 -12.61 -1.18
C GLY A 33 0.21 -11.82 -2.45
N ARG A 34 -0.76 -11.53 -3.32
CA ARG A 34 -0.55 -10.67 -4.51
C ARG A 34 -0.26 -9.23 -4.11
N MET A 35 -1.03 -8.70 -3.16
CA MET A 35 -0.80 -7.38 -2.57
C MET A 35 0.58 -7.25 -1.94
N LEU A 36 1.03 -8.23 -1.15
CA LEU A 36 2.36 -8.22 -0.54
C LEU A 36 3.50 -8.28 -1.56
N ALA A 37 3.29 -8.99 -2.67
CA ALA A 37 4.26 -9.02 -3.76
C ALA A 37 4.41 -7.65 -4.43
N LEU A 38 3.30 -6.92 -4.57
CA LEU A 38 3.21 -5.63 -5.25
C LEU A 38 3.67 -4.46 -4.36
N LEU A 39 3.10 -4.34 -3.16
CA LEU A 39 3.36 -3.23 -2.23
C LEU A 39 4.68 -3.37 -1.48
N GLY A 40 5.26 -4.57 -1.47
CA GLY A 40 6.59 -4.83 -0.91
C GLY A 40 7.74 -4.48 -1.86
N ASP A 41 7.47 -3.73 -2.94
CA ASP A 41 8.44 -3.17 -3.88
C ASP A 41 8.30 -1.64 -3.89
N GLU A 42 9.26 -0.94 -3.30
CA GLU A 42 9.24 0.52 -3.14
C GLU A 42 9.07 1.25 -4.48
N TRP A 43 9.72 0.74 -5.54
CA TRP A 43 9.62 1.33 -6.87
C TRP A 43 8.18 1.27 -7.40
N THR A 44 7.43 0.22 -7.09
CA THR A 44 6.02 0.15 -7.46
C THR A 44 5.24 1.27 -6.77
N LEU A 45 5.45 1.50 -5.48
CA LEU A 45 4.77 2.58 -4.75
C LEU A 45 5.12 3.96 -5.31
N LEU A 46 6.38 4.20 -5.64
CA LEU A 46 6.82 5.46 -6.24
C LEU A 46 6.25 5.68 -7.64
N LEU A 47 6.27 4.67 -8.51
CA LEU A 47 5.70 4.78 -9.84
C LEU A 47 4.18 4.96 -9.81
N VAL A 48 3.49 4.32 -8.86
CA VAL A 48 2.07 4.60 -8.59
C VAL A 48 1.89 6.05 -8.17
N ARG A 49 2.67 6.55 -7.19
CA ARG A 49 2.62 7.95 -6.74
C ARG A 49 2.80 8.92 -7.90
N GLU A 50 3.85 8.77 -8.70
CA GLU A 50 4.09 9.65 -9.84
C GLU A 50 2.95 9.60 -10.85
N SER A 51 2.38 8.42 -11.09
CA SER A 51 1.22 8.28 -11.99
C SER A 51 -0.02 8.99 -11.46
N LEU A 52 -0.27 8.98 -10.15
CA LEU A 52 -1.36 9.72 -9.51
C LEU A 52 -1.14 11.24 -9.57
N LEU A 53 0.12 11.68 -9.59
CA LEU A 53 0.51 13.08 -9.80
C LEU A 53 0.49 13.50 -11.27
N GLY A 54 0.17 12.59 -12.20
CA GLY A 54 -0.01 12.88 -13.62
C GLY A 54 1.16 12.46 -14.52
N ALA A 55 2.17 11.76 -14.01
CA ALA A 55 3.23 11.20 -14.84
C ALA A 55 2.65 10.16 -15.82
N THR A 56 2.90 10.35 -17.11
CA THR A 56 2.40 9.45 -18.17
C THR A 56 3.47 9.02 -19.16
N ARG A 57 4.57 9.74 -19.26
CA ARG A 57 5.68 9.43 -20.20
C ARG A 57 6.82 8.82 -19.43
N PHE A 58 7.66 8.04 -20.13
CA PHE A 58 8.87 7.46 -19.53
C PHE A 58 9.77 8.54 -18.87
N SER A 59 9.92 9.69 -19.55
CA SER A 59 10.66 10.85 -19.04
C SER A 59 10.13 11.37 -17.71
N ASP A 60 8.81 11.30 -17.51
CA ASP A 60 8.15 11.81 -16.31
C ASP A 60 8.47 10.92 -15.11
N PHE A 61 8.80 9.64 -15.31
CA PHE A 61 9.23 8.74 -14.23
C PHE A 61 10.76 8.70 -14.07
N ALA A 62 11.51 9.05 -15.10
CA ALA A 62 12.97 8.98 -15.13
C ALA A 62 13.66 10.04 -14.24
N HIS A 63 12.90 10.96 -13.63
CA HIS A 63 13.42 11.88 -12.62
C HIS A 63 13.69 11.20 -11.27
N LEU A 64 13.06 10.05 -11.01
CA LEU A 64 13.33 9.25 -9.83
C LEU A 64 14.78 8.73 -9.89
N PRO A 65 15.42 8.44 -8.74
CA PRO A 65 16.78 7.89 -8.66
C PRO A 65 16.83 6.40 -9.05
N ILE A 66 16.21 6.05 -10.19
CA ILE A 66 16.06 4.69 -10.72
C ILE A 66 16.77 4.60 -12.07
N SER A 67 17.59 3.56 -12.26
CA SER A 67 18.22 3.35 -13.57
C SER A 67 17.17 3.07 -14.66
N ASN A 68 17.43 3.53 -15.88
CA ASN A 68 16.53 3.30 -17.03
C ASN A 68 16.17 1.82 -17.25
N ALA A 69 17.11 0.91 -17.00
CA ALA A 69 16.89 -0.53 -17.11
C ALA A 69 15.89 -1.04 -16.06
N VAL A 70 16.03 -0.60 -14.81
CA VAL A 70 15.12 -0.98 -13.71
C VAL A 70 13.75 -0.33 -13.93
N LEU A 71 13.70 0.95 -14.31
CA LEU A 71 12.46 1.66 -14.64
C LEU A 71 11.68 0.96 -15.76
N THR A 72 12.36 0.59 -16.84
CA THR A 72 11.76 -0.16 -17.96
C THR A 72 11.16 -1.48 -17.48
N ALA A 73 11.92 -2.25 -16.71
CA ALA A 73 11.45 -3.53 -16.19
C ALA A 73 10.25 -3.38 -15.25
N ARG A 74 10.23 -2.34 -14.42
CA ARG A 74 9.13 -2.04 -13.48
C ARG A 74 7.87 -1.60 -14.21
N LEU A 75 7.96 -0.66 -15.14
CA LEU A 75 6.82 -0.24 -15.96
C LEU A 75 6.24 -1.41 -16.78
N GLN A 76 7.08 -2.28 -17.33
CA GLN A 76 6.64 -3.50 -18.00
C GLN A 76 5.91 -4.47 -17.06
N ALA A 77 6.40 -4.62 -15.82
CA ALA A 77 5.73 -5.43 -14.80
C ALA A 77 4.37 -4.85 -14.42
N MET A 78 4.29 -3.54 -14.16
CA MET A 78 3.04 -2.85 -13.85
C MET A 78 2.02 -2.94 -14.99
N VAL A 79 2.47 -2.93 -16.26
CA VAL A 79 1.58 -3.18 -17.41
C VAL A 79 1.10 -4.63 -17.44
N ARG A 80 1.99 -5.59 -17.20
CA ARG A 80 1.63 -7.02 -17.16
C ARG A 80 0.66 -7.34 -16.02
N ASP A 81 0.84 -6.70 -14.87
CA ASP A 81 0.02 -6.87 -13.68
C ASP A 81 -1.26 -6.01 -13.71
N GLY A 82 -1.49 -5.27 -14.81
CA GLY A 82 -2.73 -4.51 -15.03
C GLY A 82 -2.88 -3.25 -14.18
N LEU A 83 -1.79 -2.75 -13.58
CA LEU A 83 -1.75 -1.45 -12.92
C LEU A 83 -1.55 -0.29 -13.91
N MET A 84 -0.92 -0.58 -15.05
CA MET A 84 -0.71 0.40 -16.09
C MET A 84 -1.17 -0.12 -17.44
N GLN A 85 -1.57 0.79 -18.31
CA GLN A 85 -1.82 0.50 -19.71
C GLN A 85 -0.82 1.25 -20.57
N ARG A 86 -0.20 0.54 -21.52
CA ARG A 86 0.65 1.17 -22.52
C ARG A 86 -0.25 1.82 -23.58
N GLN A 87 -0.15 3.13 -23.76
CA GLN A 87 -0.90 3.87 -24.78
C GLN A 87 0.06 4.48 -25.79
N ILE A 88 -0.08 4.11 -27.07
CA ILE A 88 0.65 4.75 -28.17
C ILE A 88 -0.10 6.01 -28.57
N TYR A 89 0.53 7.18 -28.42
CA TYR A 89 -0.05 8.47 -28.81
C TYR A 89 0.59 9.05 -30.08
N GLN A 90 1.71 8.50 -30.53
CA GLN A 90 2.36 8.88 -31.78
C GLN A 90 2.97 7.63 -32.43
N GLN A 91 2.71 7.41 -33.71
CA GLN A 91 3.21 6.22 -34.43
C GLN A 91 4.57 6.46 -35.12
N GLN A 92 4.91 7.72 -35.44
CA GLN A 92 6.15 8.06 -36.14
C GLN A 92 6.74 9.39 -35.62
N PRO A 93 7.90 9.37 -34.92
CA PRO A 93 8.47 8.20 -34.23
C PRO A 93 7.48 7.59 -33.23
N LEU A 94 7.60 6.29 -32.96
CA LEU A 94 6.75 5.59 -31.99
C LEU A 94 6.94 6.19 -30.60
N ARG A 95 5.91 6.85 -30.06
CA ARG A 95 5.87 7.33 -28.67
C ARG A 95 4.71 6.68 -27.95
N ALA A 96 5.04 6.06 -26.82
CA ALA A 96 4.07 5.44 -25.94
C ALA A 96 4.21 6.02 -24.53
N GLY A 97 3.07 6.18 -23.86
CA GLY A 97 2.97 6.48 -22.44
C GLY A 97 2.47 5.27 -21.65
N TYR A 98 2.46 5.45 -20.34
CA TYR A 98 1.97 4.51 -19.33
C TYR A 98 0.85 5.22 -18.57
N LEU A 99 -0.39 4.78 -18.75
CA LEU A 99 -1.54 5.33 -18.04
C LEU A 99 -1.90 4.44 -16.85
N ALA A 100 -2.13 5.04 -15.68
CA ALA A 100 -2.67 4.33 -14.53
C ALA A 100 -4.05 3.75 -14.86
N THR A 101 -4.24 2.47 -14.56
CA THR A 101 -5.56 1.83 -14.64
C THR A 101 -6.44 2.24 -13.45
N ALA A 102 -7.71 1.86 -13.49
CA ALA A 102 -8.63 2.03 -12.37
C ALA A 102 -8.07 1.47 -11.06
N GLN A 103 -7.56 0.24 -11.11
CA GLN A 103 -7.00 -0.49 -9.98
C GLN A 103 -5.76 0.21 -9.43
N CYS A 104 -4.89 0.73 -10.30
CA CYS A 104 -3.75 1.54 -9.86
C CYS A 104 -4.18 2.83 -9.20
N ARG A 105 -5.20 3.51 -9.73
CA ARG A 105 -5.69 4.76 -9.13
C ARG A 105 -6.25 4.57 -7.72
N GLN A 106 -6.86 3.43 -7.43
CA GLN A 106 -7.36 3.10 -6.08
C GLN A 106 -6.27 2.96 -5.00
N LEU A 107 -4.99 2.81 -5.38
CA LEU A 107 -3.88 2.73 -4.43
C LEU A 107 -3.61 4.06 -3.70
N TRP A 108 -4.28 5.15 -4.08
CA TRP A 108 -4.16 6.45 -3.42
C TRP A 108 -4.38 6.34 -1.90
N ALA A 109 -5.34 5.53 -1.44
CA ALA A 109 -5.65 5.40 -0.02
C ALA A 109 -4.50 4.73 0.75
N VAL A 110 -3.81 3.78 0.12
CA VAL A 110 -2.61 3.14 0.68
C VAL A 110 -1.49 4.19 0.80
N LEU A 111 -1.24 4.95 -0.27
CA LEU A 111 -0.19 5.98 -0.29
C LEU A 111 -0.43 7.11 0.72
N VAL A 112 -1.68 7.58 0.87
CA VAL A 112 -2.04 8.59 1.87
C VAL A 112 -1.89 8.06 3.28
N SER A 113 -2.21 6.78 3.52
CA SER A 113 -2.00 6.14 4.82
C SER A 113 -0.50 6.00 5.14
N ILE A 114 0.31 5.61 4.15
CA ILE A 114 1.78 5.52 4.28
C ILE A 114 2.36 6.90 4.59
N TRP A 115 1.99 7.91 3.79
CA TRP A 115 2.42 9.29 3.97
C TRP A 115 2.14 9.78 5.39
N HIS A 116 0.90 9.60 5.88
CA HIS A 116 0.53 10.07 7.20
C HIS A 116 1.33 9.36 8.30
N TRP A 117 1.49 8.04 8.19
CA TRP A 117 2.23 7.27 9.19
C TRP A 117 3.72 7.64 9.21
N GLU A 118 4.39 7.69 8.06
CA GLU A 118 5.80 8.10 7.95
C GLU A 118 5.99 9.52 8.50
N ARG A 119 5.18 10.48 8.05
CA ARG A 119 5.28 11.88 8.48
C ARG A 119 5.04 12.08 9.99
N THR A 120 4.27 11.20 10.62
CA THR A 120 3.88 11.34 12.04
C THR A 120 4.82 10.58 12.98
N TRP A 121 5.34 9.42 12.56
CA TRP A 121 6.01 8.48 13.45
C TRP A 121 7.49 8.21 13.10
N VAL A 122 8.00 8.81 12.03
CA VAL A 122 9.39 8.69 11.61
C VAL A 122 10.04 10.06 11.68
N ASP A 123 10.93 10.23 12.66
CA ASP A 123 11.51 11.53 13.02
C ASP A 123 12.18 12.23 11.82
N ASP A 124 12.91 11.48 10.99
CA ASP A 124 13.60 12.00 9.81
C ASP A 124 12.65 12.40 8.66
N GLN A 125 11.36 12.07 8.74
CA GLN A 125 10.37 12.28 7.67
C GLN A 125 9.39 13.44 7.94
N VAL A 126 9.35 13.98 9.16
CA VAL A 126 8.43 15.08 9.54
C VAL A 126 8.62 16.29 8.63
N ASP A 127 9.87 16.62 8.32
CA ASP A 127 10.24 17.75 7.46
C ASP A 127 10.42 17.35 5.98
N ALA A 128 10.62 16.06 5.70
CA ALA A 128 10.89 15.57 4.35
C ALA A 128 9.59 15.30 3.55
N LEU A 129 8.48 14.91 4.17
CA LEU A 129 7.23 14.69 3.44
C LEU A 129 6.39 15.98 3.38
N PRO A 130 5.79 16.35 2.23
CA PRO A 130 4.95 17.56 2.13
C PRO A 130 3.69 17.45 3.00
N ALA A 131 3.08 18.59 3.34
CA ALA A 131 1.74 18.59 3.93
C ALA A 131 0.69 18.23 2.85
N MET A 132 -0.46 17.69 3.27
CA MET A 132 -1.59 17.44 2.40
C MET A 132 -2.81 18.22 2.89
N HIS A 133 -3.51 18.79 1.93
CA HIS A 133 -4.59 19.71 2.14
C HIS A 133 -5.88 19.14 1.57
N HIS A 134 -6.98 19.27 2.32
CA HIS A 134 -8.28 18.80 1.87
C HIS A 134 -9.02 19.96 1.17
N ARG A 135 -9.20 19.83 -0.15
CA ARG A 135 -9.78 20.87 -1.01
C ARG A 135 -11.16 21.34 -0.57
N ALA A 136 -11.96 20.49 0.08
CA ALA A 136 -13.33 20.86 0.46
C ALA A 136 -13.41 21.69 1.74
N CYS A 137 -12.50 21.51 2.70
CA CYS A 137 -12.50 22.29 3.94
C CYS A 137 -11.37 23.33 4.03
N ASP A 138 -10.49 23.35 3.03
CA ASP A 138 -9.36 24.26 2.96
C ASP A 138 -8.44 24.15 4.20
N GLN A 139 -8.19 22.93 4.69
CA GLN A 139 -7.31 22.68 5.83
C GLN A 139 -6.32 21.56 5.54
N ASP A 140 -5.13 21.66 6.15
CA ASP A 140 -4.22 20.53 6.27
C ASP A 140 -4.89 19.44 7.12
N PHE A 141 -4.79 18.18 6.68
CA PHE A 141 -5.52 17.09 7.31
C PHE A 141 -4.61 15.91 7.67
N ALA A 142 -5.05 15.16 8.68
CA ALA A 142 -4.63 13.79 8.92
C ALA A 142 -5.76 12.83 8.47
N PRO A 143 -5.46 11.77 7.68
CA PRO A 143 -6.47 10.80 7.29
C PRO A 143 -6.89 9.94 8.49
N ALA A 144 -8.15 10.09 8.92
CA ALA A 144 -8.76 9.24 9.92
C ALA A 144 -9.38 7.98 9.27
N LEU A 145 -9.03 6.80 9.77
CA LEU A 145 -9.66 5.55 9.33
C LEU A 145 -11.10 5.49 9.83
N SER A 146 -12.05 5.23 8.94
CA SER A 146 -13.48 5.16 9.26
C SER A 146 -14.14 3.95 8.58
N CYS A 147 -15.27 3.52 9.15
CA CYS A 147 -16.06 2.43 8.60
C CYS A 147 -17.04 2.93 7.52
N ARG A 148 -17.05 2.30 6.33
CA ARG A 148 -18.02 2.65 5.26
C ARG A 148 -19.48 2.56 5.71
N HIS A 149 -19.82 1.59 6.55
CA HIS A 149 -21.19 1.33 6.97
C HIS A 149 -21.72 2.42 7.92
N CYS A 150 -21.08 2.60 9.08
CA CYS A 150 -21.57 3.55 10.10
C CYS A 150 -20.91 4.93 10.06
N ARG A 151 -19.89 5.13 9.21
CA ARG A 151 -19.06 6.35 9.11
C ARG A 151 -18.29 6.75 10.37
N GLY A 152 -18.40 5.98 11.45
CA GLY A 152 -17.62 6.19 12.66
C GLY A 152 -16.13 5.93 12.41
N VAL A 153 -15.29 6.70 13.13
CA VAL A 153 -13.84 6.45 13.24
C VAL A 153 -13.63 5.04 13.77
N ALA A 154 -12.72 4.30 13.14
CA ALA A 154 -12.44 2.91 13.46
C ALA A 154 -10.99 2.79 13.93
N GLU A 155 -10.81 2.46 15.21
CA GLU A 155 -9.51 2.05 15.73
C GLU A 155 -9.30 0.56 15.44
N VAL A 156 -8.05 0.11 15.43
CA VAL A 156 -7.73 -1.31 15.23
C VAL A 156 -8.37 -2.22 16.28
N THR A 157 -8.55 -1.72 17.49
CA THR A 157 -9.24 -2.39 18.61
C THR A 157 -10.73 -2.62 18.34
N ASP A 158 -11.33 -1.83 17.46
CA ASP A 158 -12.73 -1.95 17.04
C ASP A 158 -12.91 -2.92 15.87
N ILE A 159 -11.85 -3.54 15.37
CA ILE A 159 -11.90 -4.35 14.15
C ILE A 159 -11.48 -5.79 14.47
N GLU A 160 -12.42 -6.71 14.30
CA GLU A 160 -12.12 -8.13 14.37
C GLU A 160 -11.79 -8.64 12.96
N ALA A 161 -10.58 -9.19 12.80
CA ALA A 161 -10.16 -9.83 11.56
C ALA A 161 -10.08 -11.36 11.74
N ARG A 162 -10.78 -12.10 10.86
CA ARG A 162 -10.74 -13.55 10.79
C ARG A 162 -10.38 -14.00 9.38
N TRP A 163 -9.75 -15.17 9.26
CA TRP A 163 -9.53 -15.78 7.95
C TRP A 163 -10.86 -16.01 7.24
N GLY A 164 -10.94 -15.54 5.99
CA GLY A 164 -11.99 -15.91 5.06
C GLY A 164 -11.68 -17.26 4.40
N PRO A 165 -12.53 -17.74 3.46
CA PRO A 165 -12.39 -19.08 2.92
C PRO A 165 -11.11 -19.28 2.09
N SER A 166 -10.58 -18.22 1.47
CA SER A 166 -9.28 -18.27 0.78
C SER A 166 -8.08 -17.92 1.68
N GLY A 167 -8.35 -17.66 2.96
CA GLY A 167 -7.41 -17.10 3.92
C GLY A 167 -6.57 -18.14 4.65
N THR A 168 -5.28 -18.16 4.39
CA THR A 168 -4.28 -18.84 5.23
C THR A 168 -2.94 -18.11 5.18
N TRP A 169 -2.06 -18.35 6.15
CA TRP A 169 -0.68 -17.86 6.09
C TRP A 169 0.06 -18.41 4.88
N GLN A 170 -0.11 -19.70 4.57
CA GLN A 170 0.55 -20.39 3.47
C GLN A 170 0.16 -19.82 2.10
N ARG A 171 -1.08 -19.35 1.94
CA ARG A 171 -1.53 -18.73 0.68
C ARG A 171 -1.20 -17.24 0.59
N SER A 172 -1.10 -16.56 1.73
CA SER A 172 -0.72 -15.15 1.80
C SER A 172 0.81 -14.98 1.69
N VAL A 173 1.58 -16.00 2.09
CA VAL A 173 3.04 -16.00 2.14
C VAL A 173 3.59 -17.37 1.67
N PRO A 174 3.40 -17.74 0.38
CA PRO A 174 3.70 -19.10 -0.08
C PRO A 174 5.19 -19.44 -0.06
N ARG A 175 5.54 -20.64 0.45
CA ARG A 175 6.93 -21.14 0.58
C ARG A 175 7.72 -21.06 -0.74
N ALA A 176 7.11 -21.50 -1.83
CA ALA A 176 7.75 -21.74 -3.14
C ALA A 176 8.17 -20.47 -3.90
N THR A 177 7.70 -19.30 -3.50
CA THR A 177 8.19 -18.02 -4.03
C THR A 177 9.32 -17.52 -3.14
N THR A 178 10.43 -18.27 -3.09
CA THR A 178 11.72 -17.66 -2.78
C THR A 178 11.84 -16.49 -3.75
N ARG A 179 11.62 -15.27 -3.26
CA ARG A 179 11.82 -14.04 -4.02
C ARG A 179 13.25 -14.16 -4.54
N ARG A 180 13.39 -14.54 -5.82
CA ARG A 180 14.63 -14.37 -6.56
C ARG A 180 14.90 -12.90 -6.34
N ARG A 181 15.95 -12.58 -5.56
CA ARG A 181 16.48 -11.24 -5.47
C ARG A 181 16.73 -10.83 -6.92
N LEU A 182 15.80 -10.10 -7.53
CA LEU A 182 16.18 -9.09 -8.50
C LEU A 182 17.08 -8.19 -7.66
N ARG A 183 18.37 -8.34 -7.92
CA ARG A 183 19.48 -8.00 -7.05
C ARG A 183 19.18 -6.70 -6.34
N SER A 184 19.15 -6.74 -5.00
CA SER A 184 19.57 -5.61 -4.18
C SER A 184 21.02 -5.31 -4.60
N GLY A 185 21.19 -4.53 -5.67
CA GLY A 185 22.36 -3.69 -5.78
C GLY A 185 22.27 -2.72 -4.61
N ALA A 186 23.32 -2.65 -3.82
CA ALA A 186 23.46 -1.73 -2.70
C ALA A 186 23.67 -0.28 -3.21
N ALA A 187 22.77 0.21 -4.05
CA ALA A 187 22.73 1.57 -4.55
C ALA A 187 21.26 1.97 -4.72
N ASP A 188 20.82 2.87 -3.85
CA ASP A 188 19.52 3.54 -3.75
C ASP A 188 18.29 2.67 -3.46
N GLU A 189 18.04 2.42 -2.17
CA GLU A 189 16.65 2.52 -1.67
C GLU A 189 16.22 3.96 -1.93
N ALA A 190 15.03 4.16 -2.49
CA ALA A 190 14.57 5.48 -2.89
C ALA A 190 14.32 6.41 -1.68
N GLY A 191 14.38 5.85 -0.47
CA GLY A 191 14.46 6.58 0.80
C GLY A 191 13.18 7.31 1.20
N LEU A 192 12.11 7.22 0.39
CA LEU A 192 10.89 7.99 0.61
C LEU A 192 9.99 7.34 1.67
N PHE A 193 10.00 6.00 1.76
CA PHE A 193 9.18 5.25 2.72
C PHE A 193 10.00 4.22 3.50
N PRO A 194 11.07 4.62 4.20
CA PRO A 194 12.09 3.71 4.72
C PRO A 194 11.53 2.74 5.77
N GLN A 195 10.69 3.22 6.70
CA GLN A 195 10.17 2.35 7.75
C GLN A 195 8.97 1.52 7.28
N THR A 196 8.17 2.03 6.34
CA THR A 196 7.16 1.25 5.63
C THR A 196 7.83 0.10 4.88
N MET A 197 8.98 0.32 4.24
CA MET A 197 9.75 -0.76 3.60
C MET A 197 10.42 -1.71 4.60
N ALA A 198 10.75 -1.28 5.81
CA ALA A 198 11.11 -2.21 6.87
C ALA A 198 9.96 -3.18 7.22
N ILE A 199 8.71 -2.69 7.19
CA ILE A 199 7.48 -3.43 7.55
C ILE A 199 6.90 -4.25 6.38
N PHE A 200 6.82 -3.71 5.17
CA PHE A 200 6.26 -4.37 3.97
C PHE A 200 7.30 -4.87 2.96
N GLY A 201 8.52 -4.34 3.00
CA GLY A 201 9.55 -4.62 1.98
C GLY A 201 10.04 -6.07 1.96
N SER A 202 9.69 -6.87 2.97
CA SER A 202 9.82 -8.32 2.91
C SER A 202 8.50 -9.01 3.24
N ARG A 203 8.20 -10.11 2.52
CA ARG A 203 6.99 -10.91 2.77
C ARG A 203 6.87 -11.39 4.21
N TRP A 204 7.99 -11.66 4.87
CA TRP A 204 8.02 -12.13 6.24
C TRP A 204 7.87 -11.00 7.24
N SER A 205 8.42 -9.81 6.96
CA SER A 205 8.10 -8.59 7.74
C SER A 205 6.57 -8.39 7.75
N ALA A 206 5.95 -8.43 6.57
CA ALA A 206 4.51 -8.24 6.44
C ALA A 206 3.69 -9.37 7.11
N ALA A 207 4.18 -10.61 7.06
CA ALA A 207 3.56 -11.74 7.74
C ALA A 207 3.62 -11.60 9.27
N ILE A 208 4.77 -11.19 9.81
CA ILE A 208 4.96 -11.02 11.26
C ILE A 208 4.10 -9.87 11.77
N ILE A 209 4.09 -8.72 11.09
CA ILE A 209 3.24 -7.60 11.52
C ILE A 209 1.76 -7.96 11.43
N GLY A 210 1.34 -8.64 10.34
CA GLY A 210 -0.04 -9.14 10.22
C GLY A 210 -0.38 -10.12 11.34
N ALA A 211 0.52 -11.05 11.68
CA ALA A 211 0.31 -11.99 12.76
C ALA A 211 0.24 -11.31 14.13
N ALA A 212 1.00 -10.23 14.35
CA ALA A 212 0.93 -9.41 15.56
C ALA A 212 -0.43 -8.69 15.69
N PHE A 213 -0.95 -8.13 14.59
CA PHE A 213 -2.30 -7.56 14.55
C PHE A 213 -3.40 -8.61 14.77
N MET A 214 -3.16 -9.86 14.38
CA MET A 214 -4.03 -11.00 14.71
C MET A 214 -3.77 -11.60 16.10
N GLY A 215 -3.07 -10.88 16.98
CA GLY A 215 -2.87 -11.23 18.39
C GLY A 215 -1.72 -12.20 18.68
N THR A 216 -0.86 -12.51 17.70
CA THR A 216 0.33 -13.33 17.93
C THR A 216 1.38 -12.52 18.69
N ARG A 217 1.82 -13.01 19.86
CA ARG A 217 2.75 -12.27 20.73
C ARG A 217 4.02 -13.03 21.06
N ARG A 218 4.03 -14.36 20.99
CA ARG A 218 5.17 -15.19 21.41
C ARG A 218 5.99 -15.63 20.21
N PHE A 219 7.31 -15.70 20.39
CA PHE A 219 8.24 -16.13 19.34
C PHE A 219 7.85 -17.48 18.71
N GLY A 220 7.62 -18.50 19.55
CA GLY A 220 7.23 -19.84 19.08
C GLY A 220 5.92 -19.83 18.28
N ASP A 221 4.95 -18.99 18.69
CA ASP A 221 3.66 -18.89 17.99
C ASP A 221 3.84 -18.26 16.59
N PHE A 222 4.74 -17.28 16.43
CA PHE A 222 5.10 -16.75 15.11
C PHE A 222 5.71 -17.85 14.22
N GLN A 223 6.64 -18.63 14.76
CA GLN A 223 7.27 -19.72 13.99
C GLN A 223 6.27 -20.76 13.53
N THR A 224 5.42 -21.25 14.45
CA THR A 224 4.42 -22.27 14.15
C THR A 224 3.36 -21.77 13.18
N ARG A 225 2.86 -20.54 13.35
CA ARG A 225 1.81 -19.98 12.48
C ARG A 225 2.30 -19.67 11.08
N LEU A 226 3.49 -19.08 10.96
CA LEU A 226 4.04 -18.62 9.69
C LEU A 226 4.84 -19.71 8.95
N ASP A 227 5.19 -20.82 9.63
CA ASP A 227 6.04 -21.88 9.11
C ASP A 227 7.35 -21.31 8.53
N ALA A 228 7.95 -20.40 9.30
CA ALA A 228 9.11 -19.60 8.92
C ALA A 228 10.37 -20.01 9.70
N PRO A 229 11.59 -19.88 9.12
CA PRO A 229 12.83 -20.17 9.84
C PRO A 229 13.02 -19.28 11.07
N ALA A 230 13.46 -19.87 12.19
CA ALA A 230 13.65 -19.19 13.48
C ALA A 230 14.51 -17.92 13.38
N ALA A 231 15.66 -18.04 12.70
CA ALA A 231 16.61 -16.94 12.54
C ALA A 231 15.98 -15.75 11.79
N LEU A 232 15.07 -16.02 10.85
CA LEU A 232 14.39 -14.98 10.10
C LEU A 232 13.36 -14.26 10.97
N ILE A 233 12.56 -15.00 11.74
CA ILE A 233 11.63 -14.40 12.69
C ILE A 233 12.39 -13.54 13.71
N ALA A 234 13.51 -14.03 14.24
CA ALA A 234 14.34 -13.30 15.20
C ALA A 234 14.90 -11.99 14.61
N ASP A 235 15.45 -12.05 13.39
CA ASP A 235 15.94 -10.88 12.65
C ASP A 235 14.85 -9.80 12.51
N ARG A 236 13.67 -10.20 12.06
CA ARG A 236 12.57 -9.27 11.79
C ARG A 236 11.94 -8.70 13.06
N LEU A 237 11.77 -9.51 14.10
CA LEU A 237 11.30 -9.01 15.40
C LEU A 237 12.30 -8.02 15.99
N LYS A 238 13.61 -8.27 15.85
CA LYS A 238 14.64 -7.30 16.25
C LYS A 238 14.52 -5.98 15.49
N VAL A 239 14.37 -6.02 14.17
CA VAL A 239 14.15 -4.81 13.35
C VAL A 239 12.89 -4.05 13.82
N PHE A 240 11.79 -4.77 14.07
CA PHE A 240 10.54 -4.16 14.55
C PHE A 240 10.66 -3.52 15.94
N CYS A 241 11.45 -4.12 16.83
CA CYS A 241 11.80 -3.49 18.10
C CYS A 241 12.70 -2.27 17.92
N GLN A 242 13.67 -2.32 17.01
CA GLN A 242 14.59 -1.21 16.73
C GLN A 242 13.88 0.02 16.17
N ILE A 243 12.92 -0.16 15.24
CA ILE A 243 12.13 0.96 14.70
C ILE A 243 10.94 1.34 15.60
N GLY A 244 10.77 0.65 16.74
CA GLY A 244 9.77 0.97 17.76
C GLY A 244 8.34 0.60 17.41
N VAL A 245 8.09 -0.28 16.43
CA VAL A 245 6.72 -0.78 16.12
C VAL A 245 6.30 -1.94 17.01
N LEU A 246 7.27 -2.70 17.52
CA LEU A 246 7.06 -3.72 18.55
C LEU A 246 7.89 -3.36 19.79
N GLN A 247 7.42 -3.81 20.94
CA GLN A 247 8.18 -3.81 22.18
C GLN A 247 8.29 -5.23 22.71
N ALA A 248 9.52 -5.65 23.02
CA ALA A 248 9.77 -6.89 23.72
C ALA A 248 9.50 -6.70 25.22
N ALA A 249 8.71 -7.60 25.80
CA ALA A 249 8.41 -7.67 27.22
C ALA A 249 8.73 -9.07 27.75
N ALA A 250 9.24 -9.16 28.98
CA ALA A 250 9.41 -10.45 29.64
C ALA A 250 8.03 -11.05 29.97
N HIS A 251 7.88 -12.35 29.75
CA HIS A 251 6.63 -13.04 30.03
C HIS A 251 6.38 -13.11 31.55
N PRO A 252 5.16 -12.80 32.04
CA PRO A 252 4.88 -12.65 33.48
C PRO A 252 5.21 -13.87 34.35
N LYS A 253 5.13 -15.08 33.79
CA LYS A 253 5.35 -16.35 34.51
C LYS A 253 6.67 -17.04 34.17
N ARG A 254 7.40 -16.54 33.16
CA ARG A 254 8.61 -17.17 32.62
C ARG A 254 9.55 -16.10 32.09
N SER A 255 10.48 -15.65 32.92
CA SER A 255 11.41 -14.56 32.60
C SER A 255 12.35 -14.88 31.43
N ASP A 256 12.49 -16.15 31.06
CA ASP A 256 13.23 -16.63 29.90
C ASP A 256 12.46 -16.48 28.57
N TRP A 257 11.17 -16.12 28.62
CA TRP A 257 10.32 -15.97 27.44
C TRP A 257 10.05 -14.51 27.14
N SER A 258 10.25 -14.12 25.89
CA SER A 258 9.88 -12.79 25.39
C SER A 258 8.53 -12.82 24.70
N GLU A 259 7.67 -11.87 25.07
CA GLU A 259 6.50 -11.48 24.30
C GLU A 259 6.78 -10.20 23.51
N TYR A 260 6.13 -10.06 22.36
CA TYR A 260 6.25 -8.92 21.47
C TYR A 260 4.88 -8.26 21.33
N HIS A 261 4.79 -7.01 21.75
CA HIS A 261 3.54 -6.24 21.77
C HIS A 261 3.64 -5.07 20.79
N LEU A 262 2.55 -4.79 20.06
CA LEU A 262 2.46 -3.59 19.24
C LEU A 262 2.52 -2.35 20.14
N THR A 263 3.40 -1.42 19.79
CA THR A 263 3.47 -0.10 20.43
C THR A 263 2.39 0.82 19.86
N PRO A 264 2.18 2.04 20.41
CA PRO A 264 1.34 3.05 19.75
C PRO A 264 1.73 3.31 18.30
N LYS A 265 3.04 3.40 18.01
CA LYS A 265 3.58 3.52 16.65
C LYS A 265 3.21 2.34 15.75
N GLY A 266 3.31 1.12 16.29
CA GLY A 266 2.91 -0.09 15.59
C GLY A 266 1.42 -0.14 15.28
N LEU A 267 0.57 0.19 16.26
CA LEU A 267 -0.89 0.26 16.10
C LEU A 267 -1.31 1.32 15.08
N ALA A 268 -0.64 2.47 15.07
CA ALA A 268 -0.89 3.56 14.13
C ALA A 268 -0.61 3.18 12.66
N PHE A 269 0.12 2.08 12.40
CA PHE A 269 0.34 1.58 11.04
C PHE A 269 -0.88 0.86 10.45
N TYR A 270 -1.88 0.55 11.27
CA TYR A 270 -3.05 -0.22 10.86
C TYR A 270 -3.83 0.35 9.66
N PRO A 271 -4.02 1.68 9.48
CA PRO A 271 -4.67 2.23 8.29
C PRO A 271 -3.99 1.82 6.97
N VAL A 272 -2.66 1.69 6.96
CA VAL A 272 -1.91 1.18 5.79
C VAL A 272 -2.32 -0.27 5.49
N ILE A 273 -2.36 -1.12 6.53
CA ILE A 273 -2.76 -2.53 6.40
C ILE A 273 -4.22 -2.65 5.94
N ALA A 274 -5.13 -1.90 6.56
CA ALA A 274 -6.55 -1.96 6.26
C ALA A 274 -6.84 -1.52 4.82
N THR A 275 -6.29 -0.39 4.38
CA THR A 275 -6.47 0.11 3.01
C THR A 275 -5.83 -0.81 1.98
N ALA A 276 -4.65 -1.38 2.27
CA ALA A 276 -3.98 -2.34 1.40
C ALA A 276 -4.80 -3.64 1.24
N ILE A 277 -5.30 -4.21 2.35
CA ILE A 277 -6.16 -5.41 2.30
C ILE A 277 -7.45 -5.12 1.55
N HIS A 278 -8.09 -3.97 1.78
CA HIS A 278 -9.30 -3.60 1.08
C HIS A 278 -9.06 -3.49 -0.43
N TRP A 279 -8.00 -2.78 -0.84
CA TRP A 279 -7.60 -2.69 -2.23
C TRP A 279 -7.38 -4.08 -2.84
N ALA A 280 -6.66 -4.96 -2.13
CA ALA A 280 -6.35 -6.29 -2.61
C ALA A 280 -7.62 -7.12 -2.83
N GLN A 281 -8.54 -7.15 -1.85
CA GLN A 281 -9.75 -7.96 -1.94
C GLN A 281 -10.81 -7.38 -2.88
N ALA A 282 -10.77 -6.07 -3.13
CA ALA A 282 -11.63 -5.43 -4.13
C ALA A 282 -11.14 -5.69 -5.57
N ASN A 283 -9.82 -5.81 -5.76
CA ASN A 283 -9.23 -5.92 -7.11
C ASN A 283 -8.79 -7.33 -7.49
N TYR A 284 -8.54 -8.24 -6.54
CA TYR A 284 -8.26 -9.65 -6.82
C TYR A 284 -9.45 -10.52 -6.41
N THR A 285 -10.15 -11.09 -7.39
CA THR A 285 -11.33 -11.93 -7.17
C THR A 285 -11.05 -13.38 -7.54
N GLY A 286 -11.49 -14.30 -6.70
CA GLY A 286 -11.46 -15.74 -6.98
C GLY A 286 -12.72 -16.41 -6.47
N ALA A 287 -13.07 -17.58 -7.03
CA ALA A 287 -14.28 -18.32 -6.68
C ALA A 287 -14.37 -18.71 -5.18
N GLU A 288 -13.23 -18.78 -4.49
CA GLU A 288 -13.14 -19.11 -3.06
C GLU A 288 -13.55 -17.96 -2.14
N GLY A 289 -13.70 -16.74 -2.65
CA GLY A 289 -14.03 -15.55 -1.84
C GLY A 289 -12.83 -14.92 -1.11
N PRO A 290 -13.08 -14.04 -0.12
CA PRO A 290 -12.06 -13.18 0.47
C PRO A 290 -11.06 -13.94 1.34
N ALA A 291 -9.84 -13.41 1.43
CA ALA A 291 -8.79 -13.96 2.27
C ALA A 291 -8.99 -13.58 3.75
N LEU A 292 -9.47 -12.39 4.04
CA LEU A 292 -9.82 -11.91 5.37
C LEU A 292 -11.24 -11.37 5.38
N ARG A 293 -11.98 -11.72 6.43
CA ARG A 293 -13.24 -11.10 6.81
C ARG A 293 -12.97 -10.16 7.98
N GLN A 294 -13.31 -8.90 7.82
CA GLN A 294 -13.15 -7.89 8.85
C GLN A 294 -14.53 -7.40 9.29
N THR A 295 -14.76 -7.34 10.59
CA THR A 295 -16.02 -6.86 11.18
C THR A 295 -15.71 -5.66 12.05
N HIS A 296 -16.46 -4.58 11.86
CA HIS A 296 -16.39 -3.43 12.76
C HIS A 296 -17.26 -3.70 13.98
N LEU A 297 -16.64 -3.93 15.13
CA LEU A 297 -17.29 -4.38 16.35
C LEU A 297 -18.36 -3.41 16.86
N ARG A 298 -18.16 -2.09 16.67
CA ARG A 298 -19.12 -1.08 17.14
C ARG A 298 -20.45 -1.11 16.37
N CYS A 299 -20.43 -1.43 15.06
CA CYS A 299 -21.66 -1.49 14.26
C CYS A 299 -22.09 -2.91 13.86
N GLY A 300 -21.25 -3.92 14.09
CA GLY A 300 -21.53 -5.32 13.77
C GLY A 300 -21.51 -5.67 12.27
N HIS A 301 -21.14 -4.75 11.39
CA HIS A 301 -21.13 -4.96 9.94
C HIS A 301 -19.71 -5.23 9.40
N GLU A 302 -19.65 -5.74 8.18
CA GLU A 302 -18.38 -5.86 7.45
C GLU A 302 -17.64 -4.52 7.43
N PHE A 303 -16.38 -4.57 7.87
CA PHE A 303 -15.52 -3.40 7.88
C PHE A 303 -14.93 -3.19 6.49
N VAL A 304 -15.41 -2.14 5.82
CA VAL A 304 -14.79 -1.60 4.61
C VAL A 304 -14.16 -0.26 4.98
N PRO A 305 -12.82 -0.12 4.90
CA PRO A 305 -12.14 1.09 5.31
C PRO A 305 -12.42 2.25 4.35
N LEU A 306 -12.62 3.42 4.93
CA LEU A 306 -12.58 4.72 4.26
C LEU A 306 -11.59 5.62 4.98
N LEU A 307 -11.00 6.57 4.28
CA LEU A 307 -10.26 7.67 4.89
C LEU A 307 -11.19 8.88 4.97
N ALA A 308 -11.27 9.49 6.15
CA ALA A 308 -11.99 10.73 6.39
C ALA A 308 -11.02 11.84 6.77
N CYS A 309 -11.36 13.08 6.45
CA CYS A 309 -10.64 14.25 6.93
C CYS A 309 -10.89 14.41 8.43
N ASP A 310 -9.84 14.56 9.24
CA ASP A 310 -9.95 14.84 10.68
C ASP A 310 -10.52 16.23 10.99
N GLN A 311 -10.41 17.18 10.05
CA GLN A 311 -10.91 18.55 10.23
C GLN A 311 -12.43 18.68 9.97
N CYS A 312 -12.96 18.03 8.95
CA CYS A 312 -14.37 18.17 8.55
C CYS A 312 -15.17 16.85 8.52
N SER A 313 -14.56 15.72 8.89
CA SER A 313 -15.16 14.37 8.90
C SER A 313 -15.69 13.86 7.55
N THR A 314 -15.46 14.59 6.46
CA THR A 314 -15.87 14.17 5.11
C THR A 314 -14.96 13.06 4.60
N THR A 315 -15.54 12.07 3.90
CA THR A 315 -14.76 11.01 3.24
C THR A 315 -13.85 11.62 2.18
N LEU A 316 -12.56 11.31 2.27
CA LEU A 316 -11.54 11.72 1.32
C LEU A 316 -11.66 10.92 0.03
N ALA A 317 -11.34 11.57 -1.09
CA ALA A 317 -11.13 10.96 -2.39
C ALA A 317 -9.79 11.44 -2.96
N ALA A 318 -9.20 10.71 -3.91
CA ALA A 318 -7.90 11.09 -4.49
C ALA A 318 -7.89 12.52 -5.05
N ASN A 319 -8.98 12.93 -5.71
CA ASN A 319 -9.13 14.25 -6.32
C ASN A 319 -9.48 15.37 -5.31
N SER A 320 -9.83 15.03 -4.07
CA SER A 320 -10.11 16.01 -3.01
C SER A 320 -8.85 16.38 -2.22
N ILE A 321 -7.70 15.78 -2.55
CA ILE A 321 -6.42 15.98 -1.85
C ILE A 321 -5.51 16.84 -2.71
N GLU A 322 -4.87 17.81 -2.09
CA GLU A 322 -3.81 18.62 -2.67
C GLU A 322 -2.52 18.42 -1.89
N VAL A 323 -1.41 18.21 -2.59
CA VAL A 323 -0.09 18.14 -1.98
C VAL A 323 0.46 19.56 -1.91
N VAL A 324 0.68 20.07 -0.70
CA VAL A 324 1.21 21.42 -0.50
C VAL A 324 2.73 21.36 -0.62
N PRO A 325 3.35 22.07 -1.59
CA PRO A 325 4.80 22.11 -1.74
C PRO A 325 5.48 22.63 -0.48
N ARG A 326 6.70 22.14 -0.19
CA ARG A 326 7.48 22.65 0.94
C ARG A 326 7.78 24.15 0.71
N ARG A 327 7.80 24.95 1.79
CA ARG A 327 8.26 26.35 1.69
C ARG A 327 9.71 26.37 1.16
N GLY A 328 9.89 26.87 -0.06
CA GLY A 328 11.21 27.01 -0.70
C GLY A 328 11.52 26.03 -1.83
N GLU A 329 10.66 25.03 -2.08
CA GLU A 329 10.75 24.20 -3.30
C GLU A 329 9.81 24.75 -4.38
N PRO A 330 10.27 24.92 -5.63
CA PRO A 330 9.40 25.29 -6.72
C PRO A 330 8.35 24.21 -6.94
N ILE A 331 7.14 24.66 -7.29
CA ILE A 331 6.06 23.80 -7.75
C ILE A 331 6.48 23.19 -9.09
N GLU A 332 7.09 22.00 -9.09
CA GLU A 332 7.17 21.19 -10.31
C GLU A 332 5.81 20.52 -10.56
N LEU A 333 4.80 21.35 -10.81
CA LEU A 333 3.66 20.91 -11.59
C LEU A 333 4.20 20.66 -12.99
N GLY A 334 4.08 19.43 -13.46
CA GLY A 334 4.18 19.10 -14.87
C GLY A 334 3.18 19.93 -15.67
N ALA A 335 3.55 21.15 -16.03
CA ALA A 335 2.88 21.96 -17.01
C ALA A 335 3.20 21.35 -18.39
N ALA A 336 2.45 20.31 -18.76
CA ALA A 336 2.31 19.92 -20.14
C ALA A 336 0.92 20.32 -20.62
N ARG A 337 0.91 21.38 -21.43
CA ARG A 337 -0.18 21.73 -22.34
C ARG A 337 -0.55 20.55 -23.25
#